data_AF-A0A3C1U1P6-F1
#
_entry.id   AF-A0A3C1U1P6-F1
#
_cell.length_a   1.000
_cell.length_b   1.000
_cell.length_c   1.000
_cell.angle_alpha   90.00
_cell.angle_beta   90.00
_cell.angle_gamma   90.00
#
_symmetry.space_group_name_H-M   'P 1'
#
loop_
_entity.id
_entity.type
_entity.pdbx_description
1 polymer ?
#
loop_
_entity_poly.entity_id
_entity_poly.type
_entity_poly.pdbx_seq_one_letter_code
_entity_poly.pdbx_strand_id
1 'polypeptide(L)'
;GGHFLGSAHTMRNYQTAFYEPALSNSENVESWEEAGSKDMRVRAHERWNAMLESYVPPPMDDSTRAALQDYVARRKSELPDAWY
;
A
#
# COMPACT_ATOMS: atom_id res chain seq x y z
N GLY A 1 -16.51 28.38 -25.84
CA GLY A 1 -15.76 27.24 -25.27
C GLY A 1 -16.69 26.49 -24.33
N GLY A 2 -16.81 25.17 -24.47
CA GLY A 2 -17.61 24.30 -23.59
C GLY A 2 -16.72 23.40 -22.73
N HIS A 3 -17.32 22.46 -22.00
CA HIS A 3 -16.59 21.47 -21.19
C HIS A 3 -16.96 20.04 -21.59
N PHE A 4 -16.10 19.06 -21.28
CA PHE A 4 -16.30 17.65 -21.63
C PHE A 4 -16.74 16.76 -20.47
N LEU A 5 -16.96 17.33 -19.28
CA LEU A 5 -17.32 16.57 -18.08
C LEU A 5 -18.57 15.69 -18.29
N GLY A 6 -19.63 16.22 -18.91
CA GLY A 6 -20.86 15.49 -19.21
C GLY A 6 -20.90 14.80 -20.58
N SER A 7 -19.78 14.77 -21.31
CA SER A 7 -19.78 14.16 -22.64
C SER A 7 -19.99 12.65 -22.57
N ALA A 8 -20.66 12.06 -23.57
CA ALA A 8 -20.88 10.61 -23.62
C ALA A 8 -19.56 9.82 -23.56
N HIS A 9 -18.47 10.36 -24.11
CA HIS A 9 -17.14 9.76 -24.01
C HIS A 9 -16.63 9.76 -22.56
N THR A 10 -16.69 10.89 -21.86
CA THR A 10 -16.26 10.97 -20.45
C THR A 10 -17.08 10.04 -19.58
N MET A 11 -18.41 10.04 -19.71
CA MET A 11 -19.29 9.19 -18.91
C MET A 11 -19.01 7.70 -19.12
N ARG A 12 -18.74 7.25 -20.35
CA ARG A 12 -18.41 5.84 -20.65
C ARG A 12 -17.08 5.38 -20.07
N ASN A 13 -16.11 6.29 -19.91
CA ASN A 13 -14.73 5.94 -19.54
C ASN A 13 -14.36 6.36 -18.11
N TYR A 14 -15.21 7.13 -17.43
CA TYR A 14 -14.89 7.76 -16.14
C TYR A 14 -14.42 6.78 -15.06
N GLN A 15 -14.99 5.59 -15.00
CA GLN A 15 -14.66 4.63 -13.95
C GLN A 15 -13.36 3.85 -14.20
N THR A 16 -12.88 3.78 -15.44
CA THR A 16 -11.80 2.85 -15.84
C THR A 16 -10.60 3.54 -16.45
N ALA A 17 -10.73 4.78 -16.91
CA ALA A 17 -9.65 5.50 -17.57
C ALA A 17 -8.81 6.37 -16.62
N PHE A 18 -9.21 6.47 -15.34
CA PHE A 18 -8.51 7.26 -14.33
C PHE A 18 -7.80 6.35 -13.32
N TYR A 19 -6.60 6.76 -12.93
CA TYR A 19 -5.88 6.17 -11.80
C TYR A 19 -6.31 6.91 -10.52
N GLU A 20 -6.78 6.17 -9.54
CA GLU A 20 -7.09 6.71 -8.21
C GLU A 20 -5.82 6.72 -7.34
N PRO A 21 -5.24 7.89 -7.02
CA PRO A 21 -3.99 7.95 -6.29
C PRO A 21 -4.19 7.60 -4.82
N ALA A 22 -3.52 6.53 -4.38
CA ALA A 22 -3.66 5.99 -3.03
C ALA A 22 -3.17 6.90 -1.87
N LEU A 23 -2.41 7.96 -2.16
CA LEU A 23 -1.80 8.86 -1.17
C LEU A 23 -2.04 10.35 -1.44
N SER A 24 -2.30 10.75 -2.69
CA SER A 24 -2.49 12.15 -3.04
C SER A 24 -3.76 12.71 -2.39
N ASN A 25 -3.78 14.02 -2.21
CA ASN A 25 -4.94 14.76 -1.73
C ASN A 25 -5.11 15.89 -2.74
N SER A 26 -6.26 15.91 -3.40
CA SER A 26 -6.61 16.85 -4.46
C SER A 26 -7.71 17.81 -4.02
N GLU A 27 -7.98 17.89 -2.71
CA GLU A 27 -8.87 18.88 -2.13
C GLU A 27 -8.30 20.29 -2.31
N ASN A 28 -9.17 21.30 -2.20
CA ASN A 28 -8.71 22.69 -2.11
C ASN A 28 -7.92 22.95 -0.82
N VAL A 29 -7.25 24.10 -0.77
CA VAL A 29 -6.34 24.42 0.34
C VAL A 29 -7.10 24.54 1.66
N GLU A 30 -8.29 25.14 1.65
CA GLU A 30 -9.10 25.38 2.85
C GLU A 30 -9.53 24.05 3.50
N SER A 31 -10.00 23.10 2.70
CA SER A 31 -10.42 21.77 3.19
C SER A 31 -9.23 20.96 3.68
N TRP A 32 -8.07 21.07 3.01
CA TRP A 32 -6.83 20.44 3.46
C TRP A 32 -6.33 21.03 4.78
N GLU A 33 -6.45 22.34 4.97
CA GLU A 33 -6.11 23.03 6.23
C GLU A 33 -7.04 22.64 7.38
N GLU A 34 -8.36 22.65 7.15
CA GLU A 34 -9.36 22.19 8.12
C GLU A 34 -9.16 20.72 8.52
N ALA A 35 -8.69 19.88 7.58
CA ALA A 35 -8.36 18.47 7.81
C ALA A 35 -6.98 18.25 8.48
N GLY A 36 -6.30 19.31 8.91
CA GLY A 36 -5.05 19.25 9.66
C GLY A 36 -3.77 19.28 8.82
N SER A 37 -3.83 19.77 7.59
CA SER A 37 -2.67 20.10 6.75
C SER A 37 -1.64 18.97 6.59
N LYS A 38 -2.09 17.72 6.47
CA LYS A 38 -1.18 16.57 6.42
C LYS A 38 -0.30 16.61 5.17
N ASP A 39 1.01 16.59 5.38
CA ASP A 39 1.97 16.44 4.29
C ASP A 39 2.01 15.00 3.75
N MET A 40 2.85 14.74 2.74
CA MET A 40 2.97 13.40 2.14
C MET A 40 3.53 12.37 3.13
N ARG A 41 4.43 12.75 4.03
CA ARG A 41 5.07 11.84 4.98
C ARG A 41 4.09 11.36 6.03
N VAL A 42 3.27 12.27 6.56
CA VAL A 42 2.23 11.93 7.53
C VAL A 42 1.22 10.96 6.92
N ARG A 43 0.72 11.23 5.70
CA ARG A 43 -0.23 10.34 5.02
C ARG A 43 0.38 8.97 4.70
N ALA A 44 1.63 8.94 4.23
CA ALA A 44 2.33 7.68 4.00
C ALA A 44 2.49 6.89 5.31
N HIS A 45 2.84 7.57 6.41
CA HIS A 45 2.97 6.97 7.73
C HIS A 45 1.68 6.30 8.19
N GLU A 46 0.56 7.03 8.13
CA GLU A 46 -0.76 6.50 8.49
C GLU A 46 -1.14 5.30 7.64
N ARG A 47 -0.92 5.38 6.32
CA ARG A 47 -1.26 4.30 5.39
C ARG A 47 -0.52 3.01 5.67
N TRP A 48 0.81 3.03 5.83
CA TRP A 48 1.55 1.78 6.02
C TRP A 48 1.25 1.14 7.38
N ASN A 49 1.01 1.94 8.43
CA ASN A 49 0.58 1.41 9.72
C ASN A 49 -0.80 0.72 9.60
N ALA A 50 -1.77 1.35 8.94
CA ALA A 50 -3.07 0.73 8.68
C ALA A 50 -2.94 -0.56 7.85
N MET A 51 -2.05 -0.58 6.86
CA MET A 51 -1.76 -1.80 6.09
C MET A 51 -1.21 -2.93 6.97
N LEU A 52 -0.27 -2.64 7.88
CA LEU A 52 0.25 -3.64 8.82
C LEU A 52 -0.80 -4.12 9.82
N GLU A 53 -1.64 -3.21 10.33
CA GLU A 53 -2.71 -3.55 11.27
C GLU A 53 -3.76 -4.46 10.62
N SER A 54 -4.09 -4.19 9.35
CA SER A 54 -5.04 -4.99 8.57
C SER A 54 -4.45 -6.27 7.96
N TYR A 55 -3.13 -6.48 8.06
CA TYR A 55 -2.47 -7.57 7.36
C TYR A 55 -2.83 -8.92 7.97
N VAL A 56 -3.38 -9.81 7.14
CA VAL A 56 -3.58 -11.22 7.46
C VAL A 56 -2.59 -12.04 6.64
N PRO A 57 -1.68 -12.78 7.27
CA PRO A 57 -0.78 -13.68 6.55
C PRO A 57 -1.57 -14.67 5.69
N PRO A 58 -1.22 -14.86 4.40
CA PRO A 58 -1.89 -15.85 3.58
C PRO A 58 -1.67 -17.25 4.17
N PRO A 59 -2.68 -18.15 4.05
CA PRO A 59 -2.54 -19.51 4.55
C PRO A 59 -1.37 -20.21 3.87
N MET A 60 -0.61 -20.96 4.65
CA MET A 60 0.51 -21.76 4.21
C MET A 60 0.40 -23.12 4.88
N ASP A 61 0.62 -24.18 4.12
CA ASP A 61 0.64 -25.54 4.62
C ASP A 61 1.69 -25.72 5.74
N ASP A 62 1.28 -26.35 6.83
CA ASP A 62 2.11 -26.46 8.04
C ASP A 62 3.35 -27.33 7.81
N SER A 63 3.25 -28.36 6.96
CA SER A 63 4.40 -29.21 6.63
C SER A 63 5.45 -28.45 5.83
N THR A 64 4.99 -27.58 4.91
CA THR A 64 5.84 -26.67 4.14
C THR A 64 6.51 -25.65 5.06
N ARG A 65 5.76 -25.05 5.99
CA ARG A 65 6.30 -24.11 6.98
C ARG A 65 7.39 -24.75 7.84
N ALA A 66 7.16 -25.97 8.34
CA ALA A 66 8.12 -26.71 9.14
C ALA A 66 9.40 -27.04 8.33
N ALA A 67 9.26 -27.54 7.10
CA ALA A 67 10.39 -27.83 6.22
C ALA A 67 11.25 -26.59 5.92
N LEU A 68 10.62 -25.43 5.73
CA LEU A 68 11.32 -24.16 5.55
C LEU A 68 12.08 -23.74 6.81
N GLN A 69 11.47 -23.89 7.99
CA GLN A 69 12.12 -23.60 9.27
C GLN A 69 13.34 -24.48 9.51
N ASP A 70 13.22 -25.80 9.28
CA ASP A 70 14.31 -26.77 9.42
C ASP A 70 15.46 -26.47 8.46
N TYR A 71 15.14 -26.18 7.21
CA TYR A 71 16.15 -25.78 6.22
C TYR A 71 16.90 -24.52 6.67
N VAL A 72 16.19 -23.47 7.10
CA VAL A 72 16.82 -22.22 7.57
C VAL A 72 17.70 -22.47 8.79
N ALA A 73 17.23 -23.27 9.76
CA ALA A 73 18.00 -23.59 10.96
C ALA A 73 19.31 -24.32 10.62
N ARG A 74 19.23 -25.35 9.77
CA ARG A 74 20.42 -26.10 9.32
C ARG A 74 21.40 -25.20 8.56
N ARG A 75 20.91 -24.35 7.66
CA ARG A 75 21.77 -23.41 6.91
C ARG A 75 22.45 -22.40 7.82
N LYS A 76 21.76 -21.89 8.84
CA LYS A 76 22.36 -20.99 9.84
C LYS A 76 23.44 -21.69 10.67
N SER A 77 23.29 -22.98 11.00
CA SER A 77 24.33 -23.71 11.75
C SER A 77 25.56 -24.08 10.90
N GLU A 78 25.37 -24.26 9.59
CA GLU A 78 26.46 -24.63 8.66
C GLU A 78 27.31 -23.41 8.24
N LEU A 79 26.75 -22.20 8.36
CA LEU A 79 27.42 -20.96 7.96
C LEU A 79 28.04 -20.30 9.20
N PRO A 80 29.30 -19.83 9.13
CA PRO A 80 29.84 -18.99 10.17
C PRO A 80 29.02 -17.69 10.27
N ASP A 81 28.81 -17.19 11.49
CA ASP A 81 28.09 -15.93 11.71
C ASP A 81 28.75 -14.80 10.92
N ALA A 82 28.02 -14.27 9.94
CA ALA A 82 28.53 -13.26 9.01
C ALA A 82 28.32 -11.82 9.50
N TRP A 83 28.31 -11.61 10.83
CA TRP A 83 28.21 -10.29 11.45
C TRP A 83 29.50 -9.95 12.20
N TYR A 84 30.54 -9.65 11.42
CA TYR A 84 31.59 -8.69 11.77
C TYR A 84 31.96 -7.87 10.53
#